data_AF-A0A1V4ASI7-F1
#
_entry.id   AF-A0A1V4ASI7-F1
#
_cell.length_a   1.000
_cell.length_b   1.000
_cell.length_c   1.000
_cell.angle_alpha   90.00
_cell.angle_beta   90.00
_cell.angle_gamma   90.00
#
_symmetry.space_group_name_H-M   'P 1'
#
loop_
_entity.id
_entity.type
_entity.pdbx_description
1 polymer ?
#
loop_
_entity_poly.entity_id
_entity_poly.type
_entity_poly.pdbx_seq_one_letter_code
_entity_poly.pdbx_strand_id
1 'polypeptide(L)' 'MNIGKTVFSQVIDFLPMHEFRKCVQRYEGNHKVKSFSCFDQFLCMAFAQLTYRER' A
#
# COMPACT_ATOMS: atom_id res chain seq x y z
N MET A 1 -10.55 4.52 19.83
CA MET A 1 -11.20 3.84 18.69
C MET A 1 -11.60 4.92 17.69
N ASN A 2 -10.91 5.03 16.55
CA ASN A 2 -11.06 6.17 15.64
C ASN A 2 -12.34 6.00 14.80
N ILE A 3 -13.43 6.65 15.23
CA ILE A 3 -14.69 6.73 14.50
C ILE A 3 -14.43 7.51 13.21
N GLY A 4 -14.52 6.84 12.05
CA GLY A 4 -14.37 7.47 10.72
C GLY A 4 -13.22 6.96 9.83
N LYS A 5 -12.28 6.16 10.36
CA LYS A 5 -11.25 5.49 9.54
C LYS A 5 -11.49 3.97 9.51
N THR A 6 -11.36 3.36 8.33
CA THR A 6 -11.40 1.89 8.21
C THR A 6 -10.27 1.26 9.01
N VAL A 7 -10.47 0.02 9.50
CA VAL A 7 -9.41 -0.75 10.18
C VAL A 7 -8.19 -0.89 9.27
N PHE A 8 -8.39 -1.12 7.97
CA PHE A 8 -7.33 -1.16 6.98
C PHE A 8 -6.48 0.12 6.96
N SER A 9 -7.12 1.31 6.95
CA SER A 9 -6.39 2.59 7.00
C SER A 9 -5.55 2.71 8.27
N GLN A 10 -6.03 2.20 9.40
CA GLN A 10 -5.28 2.23 10.66
C GLN A 10 -4.06 1.30 10.62
N VAL A 11 -4.16 0.15 9.95
CA VAL A 11 -3.01 -0.75 9.74
C VAL A 11 -1.98 -0.11 8.82
N ILE A 12 -2.42 0.52 7.73
CA ILE A 12 -1.52 1.19 6.77
C ILE A 12 -0.79 2.39 7.41
N ASP A 13 -1.36 3.04 8.43
CA ASP A 13 -0.68 4.10 9.18
C ASP A 13 0.65 3.63 9.83
N PHE A 14 0.86 2.31 10.01
CA PHE A 14 2.13 1.73 10.51
C PHE A 14 3.17 1.44 9.43
N LEU A 15 2.85 1.62 8.14
CA LEU A 15 3.80 1.40 7.05
C LEU A 15 4.90 2.48 7.09
N PRO A 16 6.21 2.11 7.07
CA PRO A 16 7.30 3.08 6.96
C PRO A 16 7.32 3.74 5.57
N MET A 17 6.46 4.75 5.38
CA MET A 17 6.22 5.41 4.09
C MET A 17 7.48 6.04 3.50
N HIS A 18 8.39 6.53 4.34
CA HIS A 18 9.66 7.10 3.87
C HIS A 18 10.52 6.03 3.18
N GLU A 19 10.75 4.90 3.83
CA GLU A 19 11.55 3.81 3.26
C GLU A 19 10.84 3.17 2.06
N PHE A 20 9.51 3.03 2.12
CA PHE A 20 8.72 2.57 0.97
C PHE A 20 8.95 3.46 -0.26
N ARG A 21 8.82 4.78 -0.11
CA ARG A 21 9.03 5.73 -1.22
C ARG A 21 10.47 5.71 -1.73
N LYS A 22 11.45 5.59 -0.83
CA LYS A 22 12.86 5.45 -1.19
C LYS A 22 13.10 4.20 -2.04
N CYS A 23 12.50 3.07 -1.69
CA CYS A 23 12.55 1.85 -2.49
C CYS A 23 11.89 2.03 -3.86
N VAL A 24 10.68 2.60 -3.91
CA VAL A 24 9.97 2.86 -5.17
C VAL A 24 10.79 3.75 -6.10
N GLN A 25 11.43 4.79 -5.56
CA GLN A 25 12.30 5.67 -6.36
C GLN A 25 13.56 4.94 -6.83
N ARG A 26 14.22 4.20 -5.93
CA ARG A 26 15.47 3.47 -6.24
C ARG A 26 15.31 2.45 -7.36
N TYR A 27 14.16 1.78 -7.40
CA TYR A 27 13.88 0.72 -8.38
C TYR A 27 12.97 1.19 -9.53
N GLU A 28 12.74 2.50 -9.63
CA GLU A 28 11.85 3.09 -10.63
C GLU A 28 10.46 2.42 -10.68
N GLY A 29 9.89 2.05 -9.53
CA GLY A 29 8.67 1.24 -9.44
C GLY A 29 7.41 1.90 -10.04
N ASN A 30 7.47 3.18 -10.37
CA ASN A 30 6.43 3.92 -11.09
C ASN A 30 6.83 4.31 -12.53
N HIS A 31 7.89 3.73 -13.10
CA HIS A 31 8.33 4.04 -14.46
C HIS A 31 7.23 3.72 -15.47
N LYS A 32 6.86 4.71 -16.30
CA LYS A 32 5.78 4.61 -17.32
C LYS A 32 4.39 4.26 -16.77
N VAL A 33 4.17 4.34 -15.46
CA VAL A 33 2.84 4.14 -14.87
C VAL A 33 1.98 5.37 -15.16
N LYS A 34 0.82 5.16 -15.79
CA LYS A 34 -0.17 6.21 -16.08
C LYS A 34 -1.25 6.34 -14.99
N SER A 35 -1.59 5.20 -14.39
CA SER A 35 -2.58 5.02 -13.33
C SER A 35 -2.21 3.77 -12.55
N PHE A 36 -2.64 3.64 -11.30
CA PHE A 36 -2.33 2.49 -10.43
C PHE A 36 -0.84 2.41 -10.09
N SER A 37 -0.42 3.29 -9.16
CA SER A 37 0.94 3.38 -8.67
C SER A 37 1.38 2.11 -7.91
N CYS A 38 2.68 1.97 -7.70
CA CYS A 38 3.24 0.93 -6.83
C CYS A 38 2.63 0.96 -5.42
N PHE A 39 2.22 2.14 -4.93
CA PHE A 39 1.49 2.25 -3.67
C PHE A 39 0.07 1.67 -3.77
N ASP A 40 -0.66 1.95 -4.84
CA ASP A 40 -1.99 1.37 -5.08
C ASP A 40 -1.92 -0.16 -5.17
N GLN A 41 -0.90 -0.68 -5.89
CA GLN A 41 -0.63 -2.11 -5.96
C GLN A 41 -0.35 -2.71 -4.59
N PHE A 42 0.48 -2.05 -3.78
CA PHE A 42 0.77 -2.47 -2.41
C PHE A 42 -0.50 -2.54 -1.55
N LEU A 43 -1.35 -1.50 -1.61
CA LEU A 43 -2.62 -1.47 -0.88
C LEU A 43 -3.54 -2.61 -1.30
N CYS A 44 -3.65 -2.90 -2.60
CA CYS A 44 -4.43 -4.05 -3.10
C CYS A 44 -3.91 -5.39 -2.56
N MET A 45 -2.59 -5.60 -2.58
CA MET A 45 -1.98 -6.84 -2.09
C MET A 45 -2.16 -6.99 -0.57
N ALA A 46 -1.91 -5.94 0.19
CA ALA A 46 -2.09 -5.92 1.64
C ALA A 46 -3.55 -6.19 2.03
N PHE A 47 -4.50 -5.58 1.31
CA PHE A 47 -5.93 -5.83 1.53
C PHE A 47 -6.32 -7.28 1.21
N ALA A 48 -5.82 -7.84 0.10
CA ALA A 48 -6.07 -9.23 -0.27
C ALA A 48 -5.54 -10.22 0.77
N GLN A 49 -4.33 -9.98 1.29
CA GLN A 49 -3.73 -10.78 2.37
C GLN A 49 -4.57 -10.70 3.66
N LEU A 50 -4.98 -9.50 4.07
CA LEU A 50 -5.76 -9.28 5.30
C LEU A 50 -7.19 -9.86 5.22
N THR A 51 -7.75 -9.93 4.02
CA THR A 51 -9.09 -10.49 3.82
C THR A 51 -9.08 -11.99 3.55
N TYR A 52 -7.91 -12.65 3.69
CA TYR A 52 -7.74 -14.08 3.42
C TYR A 52 -8.38 -14.50 2.09
N ARG A 53 -8.21 -13.68 1.04
CA ARG A 53 -8.45 -14.16 -0.32
C ARG A 53 -7.27 -15.06 -0.71
N GLU A 54 -7.21 -16.23 -0.08
CA GLU A 54 -6.41 -17.36 -0.53
C GLU A 54 -6.88 -17.71 -1.95
N ARG A 55 -5.93 -17.81 -2.88
CA ARG A 55 -6.17 -18.54 -4.13
C ARG A 55 -6.09 -20.03 -3.85
#